data_AF-A0A2H6NF43-F1
#
_entry.id   AF-A0A2H6NF43-F1
#
_cell.length_a   1.000
_cell.length_b   1.000
_cell.length_c   1.000
_cell.angle_alpha   90.00
_cell.angle_beta   90.00
_cell.angle_gamma   90.00
#
_symmetry.space_group_name_H-M   'P 1'
#
loop_
_entity.id
_entity.type
_entity.pdbx_description
1 polymer ?
#
loop_
_entity_poly.entity_id
_entity_poly.type
_entity_poly.pdbx_seq_one_letter_code
_entity_poly.pdbx_strand_id
1 'polypeptide(L)'
;SGMLNVHPSYLPRWRGPAPIVHTVLHGDTVTGVTIMQIRPKRFDVGPIIKQEEFAVPPRCSAKELEPLLSKEGANMLIAVLQNLPESLSKKKEQPKEGVTHAPKVTIAMSCVQWEEQTAEQILRIHRALGAMMPLKTLWMGSSVKLVDFEEEEMLPNFTDKVVAEKEAIPGLVLYHKQLKILMIRCKEGWVGVKTIIHKKKLTATDF
;
A
#
# COMPACT_ATOMS: atom_id res chain seq x y z
N SER A 1 -7.88 1.04 35.99
CA SER A 1 -8.48 0.62 34.70
C SER A 1 -7.68 1.23 33.56
N GLY A 2 -7.54 0.51 32.46
CA GLY A 2 -6.81 0.98 31.27
C GLY A 2 -7.39 0.32 30.02
N MET A 3 -7.10 0.90 28.86
CA MET A 3 -7.51 0.35 27.56
C MET A 3 -6.30 -0.18 26.82
N LEU A 4 -6.45 -1.34 26.18
CA LEU A 4 -5.47 -1.90 25.26
C LEU A 4 -5.87 -1.58 23.82
N ASN A 5 -4.88 -1.41 22.95
CA ASN A 5 -5.05 -1.33 21.51
C ASN A 5 -4.27 -2.45 20.82
N VAL A 6 -4.82 -2.98 19.73
CA VAL A 6 -4.12 -3.86 18.79
C VAL A 6 -3.77 -2.99 17.58
N HIS A 7 -2.50 -2.63 17.45
CA HIS A 7 -2.03 -1.76 16.39
C HIS A 7 -1.31 -2.57 15.31
N PRO A 8 -1.75 -2.56 14.04
CA PRO A 8 -1.19 -3.40 12.98
C PRO A 8 0.05 -2.76 12.33
N SER A 9 1.03 -2.43 13.16
CA SER A 9 2.40 -2.14 12.73
C SER A 9 3.39 -2.55 13.82
N TYR A 10 4.66 -2.59 13.43
CA TYR A 10 5.78 -2.68 14.37
C TYR A 10 6.13 -1.27 14.90
N LEU A 11 5.39 -0.82 15.93
CA LEU A 11 5.63 0.47 16.59
C LEU A 11 7.11 0.61 17.03
N PRO A 12 7.70 1.81 16.91
CA PRO A 12 7.04 3.10 16.72
C PRO A 12 6.79 3.49 15.26
N ARG A 13 7.10 2.61 14.30
CA ARG A 13 6.81 2.85 12.88
C ARG A 13 5.31 2.80 12.64
N TRP A 14 4.81 3.73 11.81
CA TRP A 14 3.41 3.83 11.38
C TRP A 14 2.39 4.06 12.50
N ARG A 15 2.63 5.04 13.37
CA ARG A 15 1.60 5.56 14.27
C ARG A 15 0.48 6.24 13.49
N GLY A 16 -0.78 6.07 13.90
CA GLY A 16 -1.92 6.73 13.29
C GLY A 16 -2.89 5.78 12.59
N PRO A 17 -3.83 6.33 11.81
CA PRO A 17 -5.04 5.60 11.42
C PRO A 17 -4.89 4.63 10.24
N ALA A 18 -3.79 4.64 9.48
CA ALA A 18 -3.68 3.82 8.25
C ALA A 18 -2.38 3.00 8.12
N PRO A 19 -1.88 2.34 9.18
CA PRO A 19 -0.57 1.68 9.18
C PRO A 19 -0.37 0.62 8.09
N ILE A 20 -1.38 -0.20 7.81
CA ILE A 20 -1.31 -1.27 6.80
C ILE A 20 -1.11 -0.69 5.39
N VAL A 21 -1.87 0.36 5.06
CA VAL A 21 -1.74 1.07 3.78
C VAL A 21 -0.34 1.67 3.65
N HIS A 22 0.16 2.33 4.69
CA HIS A 22 1.49 2.96 4.64
C HIS A 22 2.64 1.95 4.59
N THR A 23 2.49 0.79 5.24
CA THR A 23 3.41 -0.35 5.12
C THR A 23 3.59 -0.75 3.65
N VAL A 24 2.47 -1.00 2.95
CA VAL A 24 2.50 -1.40 1.52
C VAL A 24 2.97 -0.25 0.63
N LEU A 25 2.49 0.97 0.88
CA LEU A 25 2.81 2.16 0.09
C LEU A 25 4.32 2.45 0.05
N HIS A 26 5.00 2.27 1.19
CA HIS A 26 6.44 2.52 1.30
C HIS A 26 7.30 1.31 0.92
N GLY A 27 6.67 0.15 0.64
CA GLY A 27 7.38 -1.07 0.26
C GLY A 27 8.14 -1.70 1.42
N ASP A 28 7.61 -1.60 2.64
CA ASP A 28 8.21 -2.24 3.80
C ASP A 28 8.19 -3.77 3.63
N THR A 29 9.34 -4.41 3.82
CA THR A 29 9.47 -5.89 3.77
C THR A 29 9.13 -6.55 5.11
N VAL A 30 9.11 -5.76 6.18
CA VAL A 30 8.75 -6.19 7.54
C VAL A 30 7.80 -5.16 8.15
N THR A 31 6.75 -5.67 8.79
CA THR A 31 5.83 -4.91 9.63
C THR A 31 5.64 -5.66 10.94
N GLY A 32 4.51 -5.50 11.62
CA GLY A 32 4.22 -6.28 12.80
C GLY A 32 2.84 -6.00 13.36
N VAL A 33 2.58 -6.60 14.52
CA VAL A 33 1.43 -6.27 15.35
C VAL A 33 1.91 -5.89 16.73
N THR A 34 1.34 -4.82 17.29
CA THR A 34 1.69 -4.31 18.60
C THR A 34 0.45 -4.25 19.49
N ILE A 35 0.49 -4.95 20.63
CA ILE A 35 -0.44 -4.75 21.73
C ILE A 35 0.13 -3.66 22.64
N MET A 36 -0.58 -2.56 22.80
CA MET A 36 -0.12 -1.43 23.62
C MET A 36 -1.20 -0.92 24.58
N GLN A 37 -0.81 -0.19 25.62
CA GLN A 37 -1.77 0.60 26.40
C GLN A 37 -2.08 1.92 25.68
N ILE A 38 -3.31 2.39 25.77
CA ILE A 38 -3.69 3.70 25.24
C ILE A 38 -3.33 4.78 26.27
N ARG A 39 -2.74 5.90 25.82
CA ARG A 39 -2.57 7.11 26.64
C ARG A 39 -3.71 8.10 26.36
N PRO A 40 -4.25 8.78 27.38
CA PRO A 40 -5.22 9.85 27.15
C PRO A 40 -4.65 10.93 26.24
N LYS A 41 -5.46 11.37 25.26
CA LYS A 41 -5.15 12.49 24.35
C LYS A 41 -3.92 12.31 23.45
N ARG A 42 -3.31 11.12 23.38
CA ARG A 42 -2.19 10.83 22.47
C ARG A 42 -2.39 9.48 21.78
N PHE A 43 -2.43 9.49 20.45
CA PHE A 43 -2.63 8.30 19.63
C PHE A 43 -1.34 7.52 19.44
N ASP A 44 -1.38 6.20 19.65
CA ASP A 44 -0.31 5.25 19.30
C ASP A 44 1.07 5.51 19.92
N VAL A 45 1.13 6.17 21.07
CA VAL A 45 2.38 6.48 21.83
C VAL A 45 2.49 5.76 23.16
N GLY A 46 1.52 4.92 23.51
CA GLY A 46 1.53 4.27 24.82
C GLY A 46 2.51 3.11 24.90
N PRO A 47 2.81 2.63 26.11
CA PRO A 47 3.78 1.58 26.32
C PRO A 47 3.32 0.29 25.63
N ILE A 48 4.27 -0.39 25.00
CA ILE A 48 4.12 -1.68 24.33
C ILE A 48 4.05 -2.76 25.40
N ILE A 49 3.04 -3.63 25.31
CA ILE A 49 2.89 -4.83 26.15
C ILE A 49 3.51 -6.03 25.45
N LYS A 50 3.16 -6.22 24.17
CA LYS A 50 3.68 -7.29 23.33
C LYS A 50 3.76 -6.79 21.90
N GLN A 51 4.78 -7.22 21.17
CA GLN A 51 4.99 -6.83 19.79
C GLN A 51 5.67 -7.99 19.06
N GLU A 52 5.21 -8.29 17.84
CA GLU A 52 5.77 -9.35 17.00
C GLU A 52 6.00 -8.79 15.60
N GLU A 53 7.14 -9.15 15.00
CA GLU A 53 7.44 -8.83 13.61
C GLU A 53 6.64 -9.73 12.67
N PHE A 54 6.32 -9.20 11.50
CA PHE A 54 5.64 -9.93 10.44
C PHE A 54 6.31 -9.62 9.11
N ALA A 55 6.81 -10.65 8.42
CA ALA A 55 7.37 -10.51 7.09
C ALA A 55 6.24 -10.20 6.09
N VAL A 56 6.34 -9.07 5.39
CA VAL A 56 5.36 -8.67 4.37
C VAL A 56 5.59 -9.53 3.12
N PRO A 57 4.59 -10.27 2.63
CA PRO A 57 4.78 -11.09 1.44
C PRO A 57 5.14 -10.21 0.23
N PRO A 58 6.03 -10.67 -0.67
CA PRO A 58 6.35 -9.94 -1.88
C PRO A 58 5.09 -9.58 -2.68
N ARG A 59 5.03 -8.34 -3.18
CA ARG A 59 3.88 -7.80 -3.96
C ARG A 59 2.52 -7.86 -3.23
N CYS A 60 2.49 -8.05 -1.91
CA CYS A 60 1.25 -8.08 -1.14
C CYS A 60 0.52 -6.73 -1.19
N SER A 61 -0.79 -6.78 -1.45
CA SER A 61 -1.68 -5.63 -1.34
C SER A 61 -2.12 -5.37 0.10
N ALA A 62 -2.57 -4.15 0.40
CA ALA A 62 -3.10 -3.84 1.73
C ALA A 62 -4.32 -4.70 2.09
N LYS A 63 -5.15 -5.04 1.08
CA LYS A 63 -6.30 -5.94 1.21
C LYS A 63 -5.91 -7.37 1.59
N GLU A 64 -4.76 -7.85 1.12
CA GLU A 64 -4.23 -9.17 1.45
C GLU A 64 -3.49 -9.17 2.78
N LEU A 65 -2.79 -8.08 3.10
CA LEU A 65 -2.03 -7.94 4.35
C LEU A 65 -2.95 -7.80 5.57
N GLU A 66 -4.09 -7.11 5.43
CA GLU A 66 -5.04 -6.86 6.51
C GLU A 66 -5.52 -8.13 7.24
N PRO A 67 -6.06 -9.17 6.55
CA PRO A 67 -6.50 -10.39 7.23
C PRO A 67 -5.34 -11.16 7.89
N LEU A 68 -4.12 -11.08 7.35
CA LEU A 68 -2.95 -11.72 7.94
C LEU A 68 -2.60 -11.08 9.29
N LEU A 69 -2.48 -9.74 9.32
CA LEU A 69 -2.19 -9.00 10.55
C LEU A 69 -3.35 -9.04 11.55
N SER A 70 -4.59 -9.09 11.07
CA SER A 70 -5.76 -9.24 11.94
C SER A 70 -5.75 -10.56 12.68
N LYS A 71 -5.40 -11.66 11.99
CA LYS A 71 -5.27 -12.98 12.60
C LYS A 71 -4.14 -13.00 13.65
N GLU A 72 -2.99 -12.44 13.31
CA GLU A 72 -1.86 -12.34 14.23
C GLU A 72 -2.21 -11.51 15.47
N GLY A 73 -2.83 -10.34 15.26
CA GLY A 73 -3.27 -9.46 16.34
C GLY A 73 -4.30 -10.10 17.28
N ALA A 74 -5.23 -10.88 16.74
CA ALA A 74 -6.18 -11.64 17.56
C ALA A 74 -5.48 -12.67 18.45
N ASN A 75 -4.55 -13.45 17.88
CA ASN A 75 -3.78 -14.44 18.63
C ASN A 75 -2.94 -13.77 19.73
N MET A 76 -2.24 -12.68 19.38
CA MET A 76 -1.44 -11.91 20.33
C MET A 76 -2.27 -11.32 21.46
N LEU A 77 -3.45 -10.78 21.15
CA LEU A 77 -4.35 -10.22 22.16
C LEU A 77 -4.83 -11.31 23.13
N ILE A 78 -5.23 -12.48 22.62
CA ILE A 78 -5.62 -13.62 23.47
C ILE A 78 -4.48 -14.02 24.41
N ALA A 79 -3.26 -14.16 23.89
CA ALA A 79 -2.09 -14.51 24.70
C ALA A 79 -1.80 -13.47 25.80
N VAL A 80 -1.94 -12.17 25.50
CA VAL A 80 -1.80 -11.10 26.50
C VAL A 80 -2.90 -11.18 27.56
N LEU A 81 -4.14 -11.46 27.17
CA LEU A 81 -5.28 -11.53 28.09
C LEU A 81 -5.24 -12.76 29.01
N GLN A 82 -4.71 -13.89 28.54
CA GLN A 82 -4.58 -15.12 29.34
C GLN A 82 -3.73 -14.92 30.61
N ASN A 83 -2.75 -14.02 30.56
CA ASN A 83 -1.95 -13.66 31.72
C ASN A 83 -1.72 -12.14 31.77
N LEU A 84 -2.83 -11.41 31.91
CA LEU A 84 -2.83 -9.95 31.85
C LEU A 84 -1.96 -9.29 32.93
N PRO A 85 -1.98 -9.69 34.22
CA PRO A 85 -1.14 -9.06 35.25
C PRO A 85 0.36 -9.15 34.93
N GLU A 86 0.84 -10.31 34.49
CA GLU A 86 2.24 -10.49 34.10
C GLU A 86 2.57 -9.75 32.81
N SER A 87 1.68 -9.77 31.82
CA SER A 87 1.89 -9.04 30.56
C SER A 87 2.02 -7.53 30.82
N LEU A 88 1.17 -6.98 31.70
CA LEU A 88 1.21 -5.56 32.07
C LEU A 88 2.46 -5.18 32.86
N SER A 89 3.03 -6.09 33.66
CA SER A 89 4.26 -5.82 34.41
C SER A 89 5.49 -5.71 33.51
N LYS A 90 5.45 -6.34 32.32
CA LYS A 90 6.53 -6.35 31.32
C LYS A 90 6.47 -5.22 30.29
N LYS A 91 5.47 -4.32 30.37
CA LYS A 91 5.29 -3.26 29.38
C LYS A 91 6.50 -2.32 29.32
N LYS A 92 6.81 -1.81 28.13
CA LYS A 92 7.96 -0.93 27.88
C LYS A 92 7.53 0.31 27.12
N GLU A 93 8.14 1.44 27.42
CA GLU A 93 7.92 2.65 26.61
C GLU A 93 8.42 2.43 25.18
N GLN A 94 7.74 3.02 24.21
CA GLN A 94 8.19 2.98 22.82
C GLN A 94 9.53 3.72 22.69
N PRO A 95 10.45 3.24 21.82
CA PRO A 95 11.65 4.00 21.50
C PRO A 95 11.29 5.33 20.82
N LYS A 96 12.18 6.32 20.98
CA LYS A 96 12.05 7.64 20.32
C LYS A 96 12.54 7.61 18.87
N GLU A 97 13.47 6.72 18.57
CA GLU A 97 14.00 6.50 17.23
C GLU A 97 13.05 5.65 16.39
N GLY A 98 13.02 5.87 15.07
CA GLY A 98 12.18 5.09 14.14
C GLY A 98 10.69 5.48 14.13
N VAL A 99 10.30 6.55 14.83
CA VAL A 99 8.91 7.05 14.81
C VAL A 99 8.55 7.52 13.41
N THR A 100 7.49 6.95 12.85
CA THR A 100 6.86 7.43 11.62
C THR A 100 5.35 7.49 11.78
N HIS A 101 4.68 8.20 10.87
CA HIS A 101 3.24 8.42 10.93
C HIS A 101 2.54 7.88 9.68
N ALA A 102 1.41 7.22 9.89
CA ALA A 102 0.52 6.69 8.88
C ALA A 102 -0.77 7.53 8.84
N PRO A 103 -0.74 8.74 8.26
CA PRO A 103 -1.91 9.61 8.18
C PRO A 103 -3.07 8.96 7.41
N LYS A 104 -4.27 9.49 7.63
CA LYS A 104 -5.50 9.02 6.97
C LYS A 104 -5.33 9.04 5.45
N VAL A 105 -5.80 7.97 4.79
CA VAL A 105 -5.84 7.87 3.34
C VAL A 105 -6.70 8.99 2.75
N THR A 106 -6.21 9.64 1.70
CA THR A 106 -6.93 10.73 1.00
C THR A 106 -7.06 10.42 -0.49
N ILE A 107 -8.04 11.03 -1.15
CA ILE A 107 -8.26 10.86 -2.60
C ILE A 107 -7.03 11.29 -3.41
N ALA A 108 -6.32 12.33 -2.97
CA ALA A 108 -5.12 12.82 -3.64
C ALA A 108 -4.03 11.74 -3.76
N MET A 109 -3.92 10.82 -2.80
CA MET A 109 -2.96 9.71 -2.85
C MET A 109 -3.24 8.72 -3.99
N SER A 110 -4.46 8.70 -4.54
CA SER A 110 -4.83 7.85 -5.70
C SER A 110 -4.58 8.53 -7.05
N CYS A 111 -4.25 9.82 -7.07
CA CYS A 111 -3.96 10.53 -8.31
C CYS A 111 -2.54 10.17 -8.78
N VAL A 112 -2.44 9.64 -10.01
CA VAL A 112 -1.16 9.30 -10.62
C VAL A 112 -0.48 10.57 -11.11
N GLN A 113 0.79 10.71 -10.73
CA GLN A 113 1.69 11.77 -11.18
C GLN A 113 2.76 11.15 -12.08
N TRP A 114 2.43 10.99 -13.37
CA TRP A 114 3.27 10.25 -14.32
C TRP A 114 4.70 10.78 -14.41
N GLU A 115 4.88 12.10 -14.34
CA GLU A 115 6.18 12.75 -14.44
C GLU A 115 7.06 12.56 -13.18
N GLU A 116 6.44 12.28 -12.04
CA GLU A 116 7.13 12.20 -10.74
C GLU A 116 7.31 10.77 -10.25
N GLN A 117 6.45 9.85 -10.70
CA GLN A 117 6.36 8.50 -10.18
C GLN A 117 6.93 7.47 -11.15
N THR A 118 7.80 6.62 -10.63
CA THR A 118 8.28 5.40 -11.30
C THR A 118 7.16 4.36 -11.40
N ALA A 119 7.32 3.38 -12.30
CA ALA A 119 6.37 2.27 -12.44
C ALA A 119 6.15 1.54 -11.11
N GLU A 120 7.22 1.23 -10.38
CA GLU A 120 7.14 0.55 -9.09
C GLU A 120 6.42 1.39 -8.02
N GLN A 121 6.60 2.72 -8.00
CA GLN A 121 5.84 3.59 -7.10
C GLN A 121 4.34 3.54 -7.42
N ILE A 122 3.95 3.59 -8.70
CA ILE A 122 2.54 3.49 -9.12
C ILE A 122 1.96 2.13 -8.73
N LEU A 123 2.71 1.05 -8.94
CA LEU A 123 2.31 -0.30 -8.56
C LEU A 123 2.14 -0.45 -7.03
N ARG A 124 3.01 0.16 -6.22
CA ARG A 124 2.83 0.21 -4.75
C ARG A 124 1.58 0.98 -4.36
N ILE A 125 1.31 2.13 -4.98
CA ILE A 125 0.08 2.90 -4.72
C ILE A 125 -1.15 2.04 -5.08
N HIS A 126 -1.09 1.31 -6.20
CA HIS A 126 -2.14 0.37 -6.59
C HIS A 126 -2.33 -0.75 -5.57
N ARG A 127 -1.26 -1.41 -5.13
CA ARG A 127 -1.31 -2.44 -4.08
C ARG A 127 -1.83 -1.90 -2.74
N ALA A 128 -1.46 -0.68 -2.38
CA ALA A 128 -1.84 -0.05 -1.12
C ALA A 128 -3.30 0.44 -1.10
N LEU A 129 -3.80 0.96 -2.22
CA LEU A 129 -5.08 1.69 -2.28
C LEU A 129 -6.11 1.08 -3.21
N GLY A 130 -5.71 0.35 -4.26
CA GLY A 130 -6.54 0.02 -5.42
C GLY A 130 -7.85 -0.69 -5.09
N ALA A 131 -7.87 -1.52 -4.04
CA ALA A 131 -9.07 -2.20 -3.57
C ALA A 131 -10.14 -1.25 -2.99
N MET A 132 -9.72 -0.19 -2.28
CA MET A 132 -10.64 0.79 -1.71
C MET A 132 -10.85 1.99 -2.64
N MET A 133 -9.84 2.32 -3.42
CA MET A 133 -9.77 3.53 -4.22
C MET A 133 -8.87 3.29 -5.43
N PRO A 134 -9.48 3.00 -6.60
CA PRO A 134 -8.75 2.88 -7.85
C PRO A 134 -7.94 4.14 -8.16
N LEU A 135 -6.77 3.95 -8.78
CA LEU A 135 -5.91 5.03 -9.21
C LEU A 135 -6.59 5.86 -10.29
N LYS A 136 -6.28 7.16 -10.34
CA LYS A 136 -6.92 8.13 -11.22
C LYS A 136 -5.89 8.90 -12.00
N THR A 137 -6.23 9.19 -13.26
CA THR A 137 -5.50 10.12 -14.12
C THR A 137 -6.49 10.93 -14.97
N LEU A 138 -5.99 11.90 -15.72
CA LEU A 138 -6.74 12.58 -16.77
C LEU A 138 -6.51 11.89 -18.12
N TRP A 139 -7.58 11.80 -18.91
CA TRP A 139 -7.56 11.42 -20.32
C TRP A 139 -8.40 12.42 -21.10
N MET A 140 -7.80 13.13 -22.06
CA MET A 140 -8.47 14.18 -22.85
C MET A 140 -9.28 15.17 -21.97
N GLY A 141 -8.67 15.62 -20.86
CA GLY A 141 -9.31 16.54 -19.91
C GLY A 141 -10.37 15.92 -18.98
N SER A 142 -10.69 14.63 -19.12
CA SER A 142 -11.66 13.92 -18.29
C SER A 142 -10.97 12.99 -17.29
N SER A 143 -11.48 12.91 -16.05
CA SER A 143 -10.95 11.95 -15.07
C SER A 143 -11.34 10.52 -15.44
N VAL A 144 -10.35 9.64 -15.49
CA VAL A 144 -10.51 8.19 -15.67
C VAL A 144 -9.89 7.46 -14.50
N LYS A 145 -10.42 6.28 -14.18
CA LYS A 145 -9.80 5.37 -13.20
C LYS A 145 -9.08 4.24 -13.91
N LEU A 146 -7.91 3.88 -13.42
CA LEU A 146 -7.09 2.78 -13.90
C LEU A 146 -7.22 1.60 -12.94
N VAL A 147 -7.45 0.42 -13.50
CA VAL A 147 -7.70 -0.82 -12.76
C VAL A 147 -7.00 -1.96 -13.48
N ASP A 148 -6.74 -3.06 -12.76
CA ASP A 148 -6.11 -4.27 -13.30
C ASP A 148 -4.72 -3.96 -13.89
N PHE A 149 -3.82 -3.50 -13.01
CA PHE A 149 -2.44 -3.18 -13.38
C PHE A 149 -1.61 -4.44 -13.59
N GLU A 150 -0.65 -4.36 -14.51
CA GLU A 150 0.37 -5.39 -14.74
C GLU A 150 1.77 -4.76 -14.67
N GLU A 151 2.72 -5.51 -14.13
CA GLU A 151 4.12 -5.10 -14.06
C GLU A 151 4.82 -5.35 -15.40
N GLU A 152 5.74 -4.46 -15.79
CA GLU A 152 6.50 -4.57 -17.04
C GLU A 152 7.26 -5.91 -17.17
N GLU A 153 7.84 -6.39 -16.06
CA GLU A 153 8.56 -7.69 -16.00
C GLU A 153 7.68 -8.89 -16.40
N MET A 154 6.35 -8.74 -16.27
CA MET A 154 5.39 -9.77 -16.64
C MET A 154 4.98 -9.69 -18.12
N LEU A 155 5.56 -8.77 -18.90
CA LEU A 155 5.21 -8.44 -20.28
C LEU A 155 6.43 -8.67 -21.21
N PRO A 156 6.61 -9.89 -21.75
CA PRO A 156 7.82 -10.24 -22.50
C PRO A 156 7.99 -9.41 -23.79
N ASN A 157 9.21 -8.90 -24.00
CA ASN A 157 9.66 -8.20 -25.21
C ASN A 157 8.93 -6.87 -25.55
N PHE A 158 8.38 -6.16 -24.55
CA PHE A 158 7.67 -4.90 -24.81
C PHE A 158 8.61 -3.76 -25.21
N THR A 159 9.66 -3.48 -24.42
CA THR A 159 10.58 -2.36 -24.66
C THR A 159 11.48 -2.56 -25.89
N ASP A 160 11.82 -3.81 -26.22
CA ASP A 160 12.65 -4.14 -27.38
C ASP A 160 12.01 -3.80 -28.74
N LYS A 161 10.69 -3.54 -28.79
CA LYS A 161 9.92 -3.54 -30.04
C LYS A 161 9.12 -2.28 -30.36
N VAL A 162 8.85 -1.40 -29.39
CA VAL A 162 7.76 -0.42 -29.58
C VAL A 162 8.23 1.04 -29.66
N VAL A 163 9.16 1.49 -28.83
CA VAL A 163 9.68 2.88 -28.87
C VAL A 163 11.12 2.88 -28.36
N ALA A 164 12.04 3.57 -29.06
CA ALA A 164 13.36 3.85 -28.49
C ALA A 164 13.17 4.67 -27.21
N GLU A 165 13.65 4.21 -26.05
CA GLU A 165 13.40 4.83 -24.72
C GLU A 165 13.55 6.36 -24.68
N LYS A 166 14.37 6.92 -25.57
CA LYS A 166 14.61 8.37 -25.74
C LYS A 166 13.42 9.18 -26.26
N GLU A 167 12.42 8.56 -26.89
CA GLU A 167 11.23 9.24 -27.41
C GLU A 167 10.00 9.11 -26.50
N ALA A 168 10.06 8.27 -25.46
CA ALA A 168 8.95 7.99 -24.58
C ALA A 168 8.89 9.00 -23.42
N ILE A 169 7.92 9.93 -23.47
CA ILE A 169 7.63 10.87 -22.38
C ILE A 169 6.67 10.27 -21.35
N PRO A 170 6.78 10.62 -20.05
CA PRO A 170 5.81 10.18 -19.04
C PRO A 170 4.37 10.52 -19.43
N GLY A 171 3.45 9.58 -19.20
CA GLY A 171 2.05 9.67 -19.60
C GLY A 171 1.76 9.22 -21.04
N LEU A 172 2.80 8.93 -21.86
CA LEU A 172 2.60 8.31 -23.18
C LEU A 172 1.89 6.96 -23.03
N VAL A 173 0.83 6.75 -23.81
CA VAL A 173 0.03 5.52 -23.81
C VAL A 173 0.23 4.78 -25.14
N LEU A 174 0.56 3.49 -25.06
CA LEU A 174 0.71 2.60 -26.20
C LEU A 174 -0.18 1.37 -26.03
N TYR A 175 -0.92 1.01 -27.07
CA TYR A 175 -1.74 -0.20 -27.02
C TYR A 175 -0.95 -1.43 -27.50
N HIS A 176 -0.72 -2.39 -26.60
CA HIS A 176 -0.07 -3.64 -26.93
C HIS A 176 -1.09 -4.67 -27.44
N LYS A 177 -1.24 -4.75 -28.77
CA LYS A 177 -2.28 -5.57 -29.45
C LYS A 177 -2.35 -7.04 -29.00
N GLN A 178 -1.21 -7.72 -28.86
CA GLN A 178 -1.18 -9.15 -28.50
C GLN A 178 -1.69 -9.41 -27.08
N LEU A 179 -1.30 -8.56 -26.12
CA LEU A 179 -1.68 -8.70 -24.71
C LEU A 179 -2.97 -7.94 -24.36
N LYS A 180 -3.52 -7.17 -25.31
CA LYS A 180 -4.72 -6.35 -25.16
C LYS A 180 -4.65 -5.48 -23.90
N ILE A 181 -3.56 -4.74 -23.76
CA ILE A 181 -3.24 -3.91 -22.59
C ILE A 181 -2.76 -2.53 -23.02
N LEU A 182 -3.09 -1.50 -22.24
CA LEU A 182 -2.50 -0.17 -22.39
C LEU A 182 -1.21 -0.10 -21.59
N MET A 183 -0.11 0.19 -22.27
CA MET A 183 1.19 0.45 -21.68
C MET A 183 1.36 1.94 -21.49
N ILE A 184 1.59 2.37 -20.25
CA ILE A 184 1.70 3.78 -19.90
C ILE A 184 3.10 4.06 -19.39
N ARG A 185 3.78 5.00 -20.04
CA ARG A 185 5.13 5.42 -19.66
C ARG A 185 5.06 6.16 -18.32
N CYS A 186 5.85 5.72 -17.35
CA CYS A 186 6.03 6.40 -16.07
C CYS A 186 7.26 7.32 -16.13
N LYS A 187 7.66 7.94 -15.03
CA LYS A 187 8.95 8.63 -14.94
C LYS A 187 10.09 7.67 -15.35
N GLU A 188 10.07 6.47 -14.78
CA GLU A 188 10.98 5.36 -15.07
C GLU A 188 10.15 4.07 -15.17
N GLY A 189 10.46 3.23 -16.16
CA GLY A 189 9.70 2.03 -16.51
C GLY A 189 8.30 2.29 -17.11
N TRP A 190 7.57 1.19 -17.27
CA TRP A 190 6.21 1.17 -17.78
C TRP A 190 5.27 0.43 -16.83
N VAL A 191 3.99 0.79 -16.87
CA VAL A 191 2.93 -0.01 -16.26
C VAL A 191 1.91 -0.42 -17.31
N GLY A 192 1.42 -1.64 -17.21
CA GLY A 192 0.30 -2.12 -18.00
C GLY A 192 -1.03 -1.86 -17.28
N VAL A 193 -2.08 -1.52 -18.02
CA VAL A 193 -3.45 -1.35 -17.50
C VAL A 193 -4.44 -2.06 -18.43
N LYS A 194 -5.18 -3.03 -17.90
CA LYS A 194 -6.16 -3.82 -18.66
C LYS A 194 -7.58 -3.24 -18.64
N THR A 195 -7.90 -2.48 -17.60
CA THR A 195 -9.25 -1.95 -17.39
C THR A 195 -9.21 -0.46 -17.10
N ILE A 196 -10.08 0.29 -17.79
CA ILE A 196 -10.26 1.72 -17.61
C ILE A 196 -11.73 1.97 -17.26
N ILE A 197 -11.98 2.78 -16.23
CA ILE A 197 -13.32 3.25 -15.91
C ILE A 197 -13.43 4.69 -16.39
N HIS A 198 -14.16 4.87 -17.49
CA HIS A 198 -14.52 6.18 -18.05
C HIS A 198 -16.03 6.19 -18.31
N LYS A 199 -16.79 6.72 -17.34
CA LYS A 199 -18.27 6.62 -17.23
C LYS A 199 -18.82 5.19 -17.07
N LYS A 200 -18.23 4.20 -17.73
CA LYS A 200 -18.44 2.76 -17.60
C LYS A 200 -17.10 2.02 -17.53
N LYS A 201 -17.11 0.74 -17.15
CA LYS A 201 -15.93 -0.13 -17.20
C LYS A 201 -15.66 -0.51 -18.66
N LEU A 202 -14.43 -0.33 -19.11
CA LEU A 202 -13.94 -0.62 -20.46
C LEU A 202 -12.70 -1.51 -20.37
N THR A 203 -12.56 -2.44 -21.31
CA THR A 203 -11.27 -3.11 -21.53
C THR A 203 -10.30 -2.16 -22.22
N ALA A 204 -9.01 -2.43 -22.15
CA ALA A 204 -7.99 -1.71 -22.92
C ALA A 204 -8.21 -1.75 -24.44
N THR A 205 -8.96 -2.72 -24.97
CA THR A 205 -9.33 -2.78 -26.39
C THR A 205 -10.50 -1.86 -26.72
N ASP A 206 -11.46 -1.72 -25.81
CA ASP A 206 -12.68 -0.93 -26.03
C ASP A 206 -12.51 0.56 -25.71
N PHE A 207 -11.50 0.89 -24.90
CA PHE A 207 -11.13 2.25 -24.52
C PHE A 207 -10.32 2.95 -25.62
#